data_AF-A0A0C9VH89-F1
#
_entry.id   AF-A0A0C9VH89-F1
#
_cell.length_a   1.000
_cell.length_b   1.000
_cell.length_c   1.000
_cell.angle_alpha   90.00
_cell.angle_beta   90.00
_cell.angle_gamma   90.00
#
_symmetry.space_group_name_H-M   'P 1'
#
loop_
_entity.id
_entity.type
_entity.pdbx_description
1 polymer ?
#
loop_
_entity_poly.entity_id
_entity_poly.type
_entity_poly.pdbx_seq_one_letter_code
_entity_poly.pdbx_strand_id
1 'polypeptide(L)' 'ILYNQSDFIEQKSALVELIESHGHSVIFYPKFHCELNFIEQCWGASKYEY' A
#
# COMPACT_ATOMS: atom_id res chain seq x y z
N ILE A 1 4.17 -21.26 14.33
CA ILE A 1 3.40 -20.35 13.45
C ILE A 1 4.28 -20.01 12.26
N LEU A 2 3.88 -20.38 11.05
CA LEU A 2 4.69 -20.25 9.82
C LEU A 2 5.00 -18.78 9.47
N TYR A 3 4.03 -17.89 9.68
CA TYR A 3 4.15 -16.45 9.41
C TYR A 3 5.29 -15.74 10.16
N ASN A 4 5.75 -16.28 11.29
CA ASN A 4 6.79 -15.65 12.11
C ASN A 4 8.21 -16.13 11.76
N GLN A 5 8.36 -17.01 10.77
CA GLN A 5 9.69 -17.46 10.32
C GLN A 5 10.37 -16.34 9.52
N SER A 6 11.71 -16.27 9.59
CA SER A 6 12.47 -15.17 8.99
C SER A 6 12.31 -15.07 7.48
N ASP A 7 12.30 -16.22 6.79
CA ASP A 7 12.08 -16.30 5.34
C ASP A 7 10.71 -15.74 4.93
N PHE A 8 9.66 -15.98 5.71
CA PHE A 8 8.33 -15.43 5.45
C PHE A 8 8.24 -13.92 5.74
N ILE A 9 8.97 -13.43 6.74
CA ILE A 9 9.00 -11.99 7.08
C ILE A 9 9.83 -11.22 6.05
N GLU A 10 10.92 -11.80 5.56
CA GLU A 10 11.87 -11.17 4.63
C GLU A 10 11.38 -11.20 3.18
N GLN A 11 10.53 -12.17 2.81
CA GLN A 11 10.00 -12.28 1.45
C GLN A 11 9.12 -11.08 1.09
N LYS A 12 9.53 -10.32 0.08
CA LYS A 12 8.70 -9.27 -0.52
C LYS A 12 7.49 -9.88 -1.22
N SER A 13 6.37 -9.16 -1.22
CA SER A 13 5.21 -9.59 -2.01
C SER A 13 5.49 -9.41 -3.51
N ALA A 14 4.91 -10.28 -4.34
CA ALA A 14 5.07 -10.21 -5.79
C ALA A 14 4.69 -8.84 -6.39
N LEU A 15 3.75 -8.12 -5.76
CA LEU A 15 3.36 -6.78 -6.15
C LEU A 15 4.49 -5.76 -5.89
N VAL A 16 5.18 -5.87 -4.75
CA VAL A 16 6.33 -5.01 -4.45
C VAL A 16 7.45 -5.26 -5.43
N GLU A 17 7.78 -6.53 -5.68
CA GLU A 17 8.82 -6.90 -6.65
C GLU A 17 8.52 -6.35 -8.05
N LEU A 18 7.26 -6.46 -8.49
CA LEU A 18 6.83 -5.92 -9.78
C LEU A 18 7.01 -4.40 -9.84
N ILE A 19 6.55 -3.67 -8.82
CA ILE A 19 6.61 -2.20 -8.81
C ILE A 19 8.06 -1.71 -8.74
N GLU A 20 8.88 -2.31 -7.87
CA GLU A 20 10.31 -1.97 -7.73
C GLU A 20 11.09 -2.31 -9.01
N SER A 21 10.77 -3.42 -9.71
CA SER A 21 11.43 -3.77 -10.98
C SER A 21 11.19 -2.75 -12.10
N HIS A 22 10.13 -1.94 -11.99
CA HIS A 22 9.83 -0.85 -12.89
C HIS A 22 10.37 0.51 -12.39
N GLY A 23 11.14 0.54 -11.30
CA GLY A 23 11.76 1.76 -10.75
C GLY A 23 10.82 2.63 -9.91
N HIS A 24 9.69 2.08 -9.45
CA HIS A 24 8.71 2.78 -8.64
C HIS A 24 8.83 2.42 -7.16
N SER A 25 8.43 3.35 -6.29
CA SER A 25 8.37 3.13 -4.83
C SER A 25 6.96 2.74 -4.39
N VAL A 26 6.86 1.88 -3.37
CA VAL A 26 5.58 1.45 -2.78
C VAL A 26 5.43 2.04 -1.38
N ILE A 27 4.23 2.55 -1.08
CA ILE A 27 3.85 2.98 0.27
C ILE A 27 2.69 2.10 0.74
N PHE A 28 2.84 1.46 1.90
CA PHE A 28 1.81 0.65 2.53
C PHE A 28 1.12 1.41 3.65
N TYR A 29 -0.21 1.49 3.59
CA TYR A 29 -1.03 2.02 4.67
C TYR A 29 -1.48 0.91 5.62
N PRO A 30 -1.69 1.21 6.91
CA PRO A 30 -2.34 0.29 7.84
C PRO A 30 -3.71 -0.15 7.31
N LYS A 31 -4.05 -1.44 7.50
CA LYS A 31 -5.34 -1.98 7.09
C LYS A 31 -6.46 -1.32 7.90
N PHE A 32 -7.57 -0.98 7.22
CA PHE A 32 -8.76 -0.37 7.82
C PHE A 32 -8.58 1.06 8.36
N HIS A 33 -7.55 1.76 7.89
CA HIS A 33 -7.28 3.18 8.22
C HIS A 33 -7.36 4.04 6.95
N CYS A 34 -8.56 4.19 6.37
CA CYS A 34 -8.74 4.93 5.13
C CYS A 34 -8.43 6.43 5.27
N GLU A 35 -8.53 6.99 6.48
CA GLU A 35 -8.18 8.38 6.81
C GLU A 35 -6.72 8.74 6.49
N LEU A 36 -5.84 7.74 6.42
CA LEU A 36 -4.42 7.93 6.10
C LEU A 36 -4.15 7.92 4.59
N ASN A 37 -5.10 7.43 3.78
CA ASN A 37 -4.93 7.34 2.35
C ASN A 37 -5.22 8.69 1.68
N PHE A 38 -4.18 9.32 1.13
CA PHE A 38 -4.26 10.65 0.52
C PHE A 38 -5.34 10.75 -0.58
N ILE A 39 -5.60 9.66 -1.32
CA ILE A 39 -6.58 9.65 -2.42
C ILE A 39 -8.01 9.99 -1.95
N GLU A 40 -8.36 9.68 -0.69
CA GLU A 40 -9.70 9.92 -0.14
C GLU A 40 -9.99 11.42 -0.05
N GLN A 41 -8.98 12.25 0.23
CA GLN A 41 -9.13 13.71 0.24
C GLN A 41 -9.39 14.24 -1.17
N CYS A 42 -8.67 13.74 -2.18
CA CYS A 42 -8.89 14.10 -3.58
C CYS A 42 -10.32 13.75 -4.01
N TRP A 43 -10.81 12.55 -3.70
CA TRP A 43 -12.18 12.14 -4.01
C TRP A 43 -13.23 12.97 -3.28
N GLY A 44 -13.00 13.32 -2.01
CA GLY A 44 -13.88 14.21 -1.26
C GLY A 44 -14.01 15.58 -1.93
N ALA A 45 -12.89 16.18 -2.33
CA ALA A 45 -12.86 17.45 -3.04
C ALA A 45 -13.60 17.36 -4.39
N SER A 46 -13.29 16.37 -5.22
CA SER A 46 -13.95 16.21 -6.53
C SER A 46 -15.46 15.99 -6.44
N LYS A 47 -15.95 15.34 -5.38
CA LYS A 47 -17.40 15.16 -5.14
C LYS A 47 -18.07 16.43 -4.65
N TYR A 48 -17.36 17.28 -3.92
CA TYR A 48 -17.88 18.57 -3.46
C TYR A 48 -18.03 19.57 -4.61
N GLU A 49 -17.16 19.48 -5.62
CA GLU A 49 -17.20 20.34 -6.81
C GLU A 49 -18.29 19.95 -7.83
N TYR A 50 -19.02 18.84 -7.62
CA TYR A 50 -20.13 18.39 -8.46
C TYR A 50 -21.48 18.92 -7.97
#